data_AF-A0A1G2ZGZ3-F1
#
_entry.id   AF-A0A1G2ZGZ3-F1
#
_cell.length_a   1.000
_cell.length_b   1.000
_cell.length_c   1.000
_cell.angle_alpha   90.00
_cell.angle_beta   90.00
_cell.angle_gamma   90.00
#
_symmetry.space_group_name_H-M   'P 1'
#
loop_
_entity.id
_entity.type
_entity.pdbx_description
1 polymer ?
#
loop_
_entity_poly.entity_id
_entity_poly.type
_entity_poly.pdbx_seq_one_letter_code
_entity_poly.pdbx_strand_id
1 'polypeptide(L)'
;MPDGTSVIYVFGEGPTDIGRSSDLEPPHDGVVGVLTHALCGKPPTMLVQRRRFATLQGKGLWQKVRFAKQQATRGRSVGAVFVVDSEGGSKELKHKSAQLHKGRDSYLPEFPMAIGVAHPCIESWLLADASAIQRALGLTVTPAVPNDPETLPAPCKNRTENPKSKLAQIGGSTKQAPSAEENAQIAREMNDMPLVRARCPRSFAPFADEVERHIRPLF
;
A
#
# COMPACT_ATOMS: atom_id res chain seq x y z
N MET A 1 -20.41 -13.09 -12.72
CA MET A 1 -19.34 -12.13 -13.02
C MET A 1 -19.24 -12.09 -14.53
N PRO A 2 -19.05 -10.93 -15.17
CA PRO A 2 -18.72 -10.88 -16.59
C PRO A 2 -17.53 -11.81 -16.84
N ASP A 3 -17.57 -12.60 -17.92
CA ASP A 3 -16.49 -13.53 -18.25
C ASP A 3 -15.16 -12.79 -18.31
N GLY A 4 -14.19 -13.19 -17.47
CA GLY A 4 -12.84 -12.63 -17.46
C GLY A 4 -12.55 -11.56 -16.40
N THR A 5 -13.47 -11.18 -15.52
CA THR A 5 -13.15 -10.28 -14.39
C THR A 5 -12.43 -11.01 -13.26
N SER A 6 -11.31 -10.47 -12.80
CA SER A 6 -10.51 -10.98 -11.69
C SER A 6 -10.60 -10.05 -10.49
N VAL A 7 -11.10 -10.56 -9.36
CA VAL A 7 -11.25 -9.80 -8.12
C VAL A 7 -10.09 -10.09 -7.19
N ILE A 8 -9.46 -9.02 -6.67
CA ILE A 8 -8.42 -9.09 -5.65
C ILE A 8 -8.91 -8.42 -4.37
N TYR A 9 -8.72 -9.06 -3.23
CA TYR A 9 -9.01 -8.42 -1.94
C TYR A 9 -7.82 -7.56 -1.50
N VAL A 10 -8.06 -6.32 -1.11
CA VAL A 10 -7.02 -5.40 -0.61
C VAL A 10 -7.29 -5.09 0.86
N PHE A 11 -6.29 -5.37 1.70
CA PHE A 11 -6.32 -5.17 3.13
C PHE A 11 -5.28 -4.15 3.59
N GLY A 12 -5.71 -3.23 4.45
CA GLY A 12 -4.90 -2.16 5.04
C GLY A 12 -5.53 -1.62 6.33
N GLU A 13 -4.84 -0.66 6.96
CA GLU A 13 -5.22 -0.09 8.26
C GLU A 13 -6.32 0.95 8.12
N GLY A 14 -6.14 1.87 7.17
CA GLY A 14 -6.97 3.06 7.06
C GLY A 14 -7.47 3.36 5.65
N PRO A 15 -8.31 4.39 5.51
CA PRO A 15 -8.80 4.88 4.22
C PRO A 15 -7.68 5.29 3.25
N THR A 16 -6.53 5.76 3.74
CA THR A 16 -5.39 6.11 2.88
C THR A 16 -4.89 4.88 2.12
N ASP A 17 -4.76 3.75 2.82
CA ASP A 17 -4.16 2.54 2.26
C ASP A 17 -5.10 1.88 1.26
N ILE A 18 -6.37 1.70 1.66
CA ILE A 18 -7.31 0.89 0.88
C ILE A 18 -8.36 1.72 0.16
N GLY A 19 -8.60 2.98 0.50
CA GLY A 19 -9.70 3.79 -0.03
C GLY A 19 -10.92 3.80 0.88
N ARG A 20 -11.97 4.50 0.45
CA ARG A 20 -13.23 4.66 1.18
C ARG A 20 -14.33 3.74 0.67
N SER A 21 -14.29 3.37 -0.61
CA SER A 21 -15.31 2.53 -1.23
C SER A 21 -15.30 1.11 -0.65
N SER A 22 -16.49 0.60 -0.33
CA SER A 22 -16.70 -0.82 -0.03
C SER A 22 -17.10 -1.63 -1.26
N ASP A 23 -17.31 -0.97 -2.40
CA ASP A 23 -17.84 -1.59 -3.60
C ASP A 23 -16.75 -2.33 -4.37
N LEU A 24 -17.17 -3.19 -5.27
CA LEU A 24 -16.29 -3.87 -6.20
C LEU A 24 -16.07 -2.97 -7.41
N GLU A 25 -14.86 -2.42 -7.52
CA GLU A 25 -14.55 -1.40 -8.52
C GLU A 25 -13.10 -1.50 -9.00
N PRO A 26 -12.73 -0.82 -10.10
CA PRO A 26 -11.35 -0.70 -10.50
C PRO A 26 -10.49 -0.08 -9.38
N PRO A 27 -9.20 -0.42 -9.29
CA PRO A 27 -8.29 0.02 -8.23
C PRO A 27 -7.82 1.47 -8.43
N HIS A 28 -8.75 2.42 -8.45
CA HIS A 28 -8.47 3.85 -8.58
C HIS A 28 -8.38 4.55 -7.22
N ASP A 29 -8.98 4.01 -6.16
CA ASP A 29 -8.93 4.56 -4.80
C ASP A 29 -8.07 3.68 -3.86
N GLY A 30 -7.43 4.31 -2.87
CA GLY A 30 -6.49 3.70 -1.93
C GLY A 30 -5.11 3.44 -2.52
N VAL A 31 -4.06 3.87 -1.82
CA VAL A 31 -2.67 3.77 -2.30
C VAL A 31 -2.26 2.33 -2.64
N VAL A 32 -2.62 1.36 -1.79
CA VAL A 32 -2.21 -0.04 -1.97
C VAL A 32 -2.87 -0.64 -3.21
N GLY A 33 -4.15 -0.39 -3.42
CA GLY A 33 -4.88 -0.88 -4.59
C GLY A 33 -4.31 -0.32 -5.89
N VAL A 34 -4.12 1.01 -5.93
CA VAL A 34 -3.59 1.73 -7.09
C VAL A 34 -2.18 1.26 -7.45
N LEU A 35 -1.27 1.16 -6.47
CA LEU A 35 0.11 0.72 -6.74
C LEU A 35 0.17 -0.76 -7.13
N THR A 36 -0.69 -1.61 -6.56
CA THR A 36 -0.80 -3.02 -7.01
C THR A 36 -1.23 -3.08 -8.47
N HIS A 37 -2.21 -2.27 -8.88
CA HIS A 37 -2.66 -2.22 -10.27
C HIS A 37 -1.55 -1.78 -11.22
N ALA A 38 -0.80 -0.75 -10.84
CA ALA A 38 0.36 -0.27 -11.60
C ALA A 38 1.41 -1.37 -11.78
N LEU A 39 1.77 -2.08 -10.71
CA LEU A 39 2.72 -3.21 -10.74
C LEU A 39 2.24 -4.39 -11.59
N CYS A 40 0.92 -4.60 -11.68
CA CYS A 40 0.32 -5.60 -12.57
C CYS A 40 0.21 -5.14 -14.03
N GLY A 41 0.62 -3.92 -14.39
CA GLY A 41 0.49 -3.39 -15.75
C GLY A 41 -0.89 -2.81 -16.07
N LYS A 42 -1.65 -2.42 -15.05
CA LYS A 42 -2.99 -1.82 -15.14
C LYS A 42 -4.02 -2.65 -15.94
N PRO A 43 -4.17 -3.97 -15.70
CA PRO A 43 -5.13 -4.80 -16.43
C PRO A 43 -6.58 -4.28 -16.25
N PRO A 44 -7.37 -4.15 -17.33
CA PRO A 44 -8.74 -3.62 -17.27
C PRO A 44 -9.72 -4.57 -16.57
N THR A 45 -9.34 -5.84 -16.44
CA THR A 45 -10.14 -6.90 -15.81
C THR A 45 -9.96 -6.98 -14.29
N MET A 46 -9.02 -6.22 -13.72
CA MET A 46 -8.77 -6.20 -12.28
C MET A 46 -9.76 -5.32 -11.56
N LEU A 47 -10.53 -5.94 -10.67
CA LEU A 47 -11.35 -5.24 -9.67
C LEU A 47 -10.79 -5.51 -8.29
N VAL A 48 -11.04 -4.58 -7.36
CA VAL A 48 -10.61 -4.73 -5.97
C VAL A 48 -11.79 -4.69 -5.02
N GLN A 49 -11.72 -5.56 -4.01
CA GLN A 49 -12.62 -5.55 -2.87
C GLN A 49 -11.83 -5.14 -1.63
N ARG A 50 -12.17 -3.99 -1.05
CA ARG A 50 -11.43 -3.39 0.06
C ARG A 50 -11.95 -3.84 1.41
N ARG A 51 -11.04 -4.13 2.34
CA ARG A 51 -11.37 -4.54 3.72
C ARG A 51 -10.38 -3.97 4.72
N ARG A 52 -10.87 -3.27 5.74
CA ARG A 52 -10.04 -2.94 6.91
C ARG A 52 -9.81 -4.19 7.74
N PHE A 53 -8.59 -4.42 8.20
CA PHE A 53 -8.30 -5.54 9.10
C PHE A 53 -8.45 -5.20 10.60
N ALA A 54 -8.86 -3.96 10.91
CA ALA A 54 -9.08 -3.46 12.28
C ALA A 54 -10.09 -4.30 13.09
N THR A 55 -10.90 -5.13 12.44
CA THR A 55 -11.92 -6.00 13.06
C THR A 55 -11.33 -7.19 13.85
N LEU A 56 -10.00 -7.32 13.94
CA LEU A 56 -9.30 -8.41 14.65
C LEU A 56 -8.46 -7.90 15.82
N GLN A 57 -9.04 -7.09 16.70
CA GLN A 57 -8.35 -6.64 17.92
C GLN A 57 -7.90 -7.85 18.78
N GLY A 58 -6.73 -7.73 19.40
CA GLY A 58 -6.15 -8.77 20.28
C GLY A 58 -5.45 -9.93 19.58
N LYS A 59 -5.49 -10.03 18.24
CA LYS A 59 -4.79 -11.07 17.49
C LYS A 59 -3.42 -10.59 17.00
N GLY A 60 -2.44 -11.50 16.99
CA GLY A 60 -1.13 -11.26 16.40
C GLY A 60 -1.22 -11.04 14.88
N LEU A 61 -0.27 -10.29 14.32
CA LEU A 61 -0.31 -9.89 12.91
C LEU A 61 -0.40 -11.08 11.94
N TRP A 62 0.32 -12.17 12.19
CA TRP A 62 0.23 -13.40 11.38
C TRP A 62 -1.19 -14.00 11.34
N GLN A 63 -1.95 -13.89 12.44
CA GLN A 63 -3.34 -14.37 12.51
C GLN A 63 -4.27 -13.47 11.71
N LYS A 64 -3.97 -12.16 11.63
CA LYS A 64 -4.73 -11.20 10.83
C LYS A 64 -4.58 -11.49 9.34
N VAL A 65 -3.36 -11.77 8.89
CA VAL A 65 -3.10 -12.21 7.50
C VAL A 65 -3.84 -13.50 7.19
N ARG A 66 -3.79 -14.50 8.08
CA ARG A 66 -4.55 -15.75 7.91
C ARG A 66 -6.05 -15.50 7.75
N PHE A 67 -6.61 -14.63 8.56
CA PHE A 67 -8.04 -14.29 8.48
C PHE A 67 -8.38 -13.52 7.21
N ALA A 68 -7.54 -12.58 6.79
CA ALA A 68 -7.69 -11.87 5.52
C ALA A 68 -7.74 -12.85 4.34
N LYS A 69 -6.83 -13.83 4.33
CA LYS A 69 -6.78 -14.91 3.33
C LYS A 69 -8.07 -15.75 3.33
N GLN A 70 -8.57 -16.10 4.52
CA GLN A 70 -9.84 -16.80 4.68
C GLN A 70 -11.03 -15.98 4.15
N GLN A 71 -11.06 -14.67 4.40
CA GLN A 71 -12.09 -13.79 3.87
C GLN A 71 -12.05 -13.69 2.35
N ALA A 72 -10.86 -13.52 1.77
CA ALA A 72 -10.68 -13.46 0.31
C ALA A 72 -11.13 -14.77 -0.37
N THR A 73 -10.76 -15.92 0.21
CA THR A 73 -11.17 -17.23 -0.30
C THR A 73 -12.69 -17.41 -0.25
N ARG A 74 -13.34 -17.06 0.88
CA ARG A 74 -14.80 -17.11 1.01
C ARG A 74 -15.52 -16.14 0.08
N GLY A 75 -14.90 -15.01 -0.21
CA GLY A 75 -15.35 -14.03 -1.19
C GLY A 75 -15.14 -14.43 -2.64
N ARG A 76 -14.59 -15.62 -2.91
CA ARG A 76 -14.24 -16.12 -4.26
C ARG A 76 -13.30 -15.16 -5.02
N SER A 77 -12.42 -14.49 -4.28
CA SER A 77 -11.32 -13.69 -4.83
C SER A 77 -10.27 -14.60 -5.48
N VAL A 78 -9.61 -14.14 -6.53
CA VAL A 78 -8.49 -14.89 -7.16
C VAL A 78 -7.16 -14.67 -6.43
N GLY A 79 -7.07 -13.61 -5.62
CA GLY A 79 -5.90 -13.34 -4.77
C GLY A 79 -6.16 -12.29 -3.70
N ALA A 80 -5.14 -11.96 -2.90
CA ALA A 80 -5.22 -10.91 -1.90
C ALA A 80 -3.92 -10.10 -1.74
N VAL A 81 -4.04 -8.85 -1.30
CA VAL A 81 -2.93 -7.98 -0.93
C VAL A 81 -3.13 -7.52 0.50
N PHE A 82 -2.09 -7.59 1.34
CA PHE A 82 -2.15 -7.16 2.73
C PHE A 82 -0.95 -6.30 3.09
N VAL A 83 -1.20 -5.02 3.39
CA VAL A 83 -0.16 -4.05 3.74
C VAL A 83 -0.42 -3.46 5.12
N VAL A 84 0.65 -3.24 5.87
CA VAL A 84 0.61 -2.52 7.15
C VAL A 84 1.72 -1.48 7.21
N ASP A 85 1.53 -0.43 8.00
CA ASP A 85 2.63 0.49 8.32
C ASP A 85 3.57 -0.18 9.33
N SER A 86 4.86 0.09 9.24
CA SER A 86 5.80 -0.34 10.27
C SER A 86 5.66 0.48 11.55
N GLU A 87 5.39 1.80 11.43
CA GLU A 87 5.35 2.80 12.50
C GLU A 87 6.59 2.80 13.44
N GLY A 88 7.66 2.13 13.05
CA GLY A 88 8.80 1.85 13.94
C GLY A 88 10.13 1.95 13.23
N GLY A 89 11.20 1.50 13.90
CA GLY A 89 12.54 1.41 13.30
C GLY A 89 12.76 0.10 12.55
N SER A 90 14.01 -0.16 12.14
CA SER A 90 14.38 -1.37 11.37
C SER A 90 14.05 -2.69 12.07
N LYS A 91 14.07 -2.74 13.41
CA LYS A 91 13.65 -3.93 14.18
C LYS A 91 12.16 -4.24 13.99
N GLU A 92 11.32 -3.20 14.02
CA GLU A 92 9.86 -3.34 13.86
C GLU A 92 9.50 -3.75 12.44
N LEU A 93 10.15 -3.14 11.43
CA LEU A 93 10.02 -3.53 10.02
C LEU A 93 10.31 -5.03 9.83
N LYS A 94 11.44 -5.52 10.34
CA LYS A 94 11.83 -6.94 10.26
C LYS A 94 10.83 -7.84 11.00
N HIS A 95 10.39 -7.44 12.20
CA HIS A 95 9.42 -8.20 12.97
C HIS A 95 8.08 -8.34 12.24
N LYS A 96 7.50 -7.22 11.77
CA LYS A 96 6.24 -7.22 11.02
C LYS A 96 6.35 -8.03 9.73
N SER A 97 7.44 -7.86 8.97
CA SER A 97 7.71 -8.66 7.76
C SER A 97 7.68 -10.16 8.06
N ALA A 98 8.40 -10.61 9.10
CA ALA A 98 8.40 -12.02 9.50
C ALA A 98 7.00 -12.53 9.92
N GLN A 99 6.21 -11.70 10.60
CA GLN A 99 4.84 -12.03 10.97
C GLN A 99 3.91 -12.13 9.75
N LEU A 100 4.06 -11.24 8.77
CA LEU A 100 3.29 -11.29 7.53
C LEU A 100 3.62 -12.55 6.73
N HIS A 101 4.90 -12.88 6.55
CA HIS A 101 5.32 -14.12 5.88
C HIS A 101 4.75 -15.36 6.57
N LYS A 102 4.90 -15.46 7.90
CA LYS A 102 4.29 -16.54 8.68
C LYS A 102 2.78 -16.64 8.45
N GLY A 103 2.09 -15.51 8.39
CA GLY A 103 0.64 -15.47 8.14
C GLY A 103 0.25 -15.93 6.75
N ARG A 104 1.02 -15.53 5.72
CA ARG A 104 0.81 -15.91 4.31
C ARG A 104 1.06 -17.40 4.08
N ASP A 105 2.14 -17.92 4.67
CA ASP A 105 2.64 -19.27 4.38
C ASP A 105 1.99 -20.37 5.23
N SER A 106 1.42 -20.03 6.40
CA SER A 106 0.88 -21.03 7.34
C SER A 106 -0.51 -21.58 7.00
N TYR A 107 -1.27 -20.94 6.11
CA TYR A 107 -2.65 -21.33 5.78
C TYR A 107 -2.92 -21.13 4.29
N LEU A 108 -3.43 -22.17 3.61
CA LEU A 108 -3.69 -22.18 2.17
C LEU A 108 -2.49 -21.66 1.36
N PRO A 109 -1.27 -22.21 1.52
CA PRO A 109 -0.04 -21.63 0.96
C PRO A 109 -0.13 -21.31 -0.54
N GLU A 110 -0.86 -22.12 -1.30
CA GLU A 110 -1.09 -21.94 -2.74
C GLU A 110 -2.01 -20.76 -3.12
N PHE A 111 -2.80 -20.23 -2.19
CA PHE A 111 -3.69 -19.11 -2.51
C PHE A 111 -2.85 -17.83 -2.74
N PRO A 112 -2.96 -17.21 -3.93
CA PRO A 112 -2.17 -16.04 -4.32
C PRO A 112 -2.32 -14.88 -3.34
N MET A 113 -1.22 -14.49 -2.69
CA MET A 113 -1.25 -13.39 -1.74
C MET A 113 0.08 -12.63 -1.70
N ALA A 114 0.02 -11.33 -1.94
CA ALA A 114 1.13 -10.42 -1.69
C ALA A 114 1.01 -9.77 -0.32
N ILE A 115 2.15 -9.56 0.33
CA ILE A 115 2.25 -8.90 1.62
C ILE A 115 3.22 -7.71 1.53
N GLY A 116 3.00 -6.67 2.34
CA GLY A 116 3.87 -5.51 2.38
C GLY A 116 3.92 -4.85 3.76
N VAL A 117 5.08 -4.26 4.09
CA VAL A 117 5.22 -3.41 5.27
C VAL A 117 5.73 -2.05 4.80
N ALA A 118 4.90 -1.01 4.83
CA ALA A 118 5.32 0.34 4.46
C ALA A 118 6.19 0.97 5.55
N HIS A 119 7.29 1.65 5.19
CA HIS A 119 8.28 2.13 6.17
C HIS A 119 8.64 3.63 6.04
N PRO A 120 8.50 4.42 7.12
CA PRO A 120 7.76 4.07 8.35
C PRO A 120 6.25 3.91 8.13
N CYS A 121 5.68 4.55 7.10
CA CYS A 121 4.28 4.48 6.70
C CYS A 121 4.12 4.59 5.18
N ILE A 122 2.91 4.39 4.67
CA ILE A 122 2.60 4.37 3.24
C ILE A 122 3.01 5.66 2.49
N GLU A 123 2.97 6.82 3.13
CA GLU A 123 3.36 8.10 2.53
C GLU A 123 4.84 8.16 2.15
N SER A 124 5.69 7.31 2.73
CA SER A 124 7.08 7.18 2.27
C SER A 124 7.17 6.74 0.81
N TRP A 125 6.27 5.85 0.37
CA TRP A 125 6.23 5.38 -1.01
C TRP A 125 5.82 6.52 -1.95
N LEU A 126 4.87 7.35 -1.52
CA LEU A 126 4.40 8.50 -2.29
C LEU A 126 5.49 9.57 -2.46
N LEU A 127 6.30 9.80 -1.41
CA LEU A 127 7.44 10.73 -1.43
C LEU A 127 8.58 10.30 -2.38
N ALA A 128 8.54 9.07 -2.91
CA ALA A 128 9.53 8.60 -3.87
C ALA A 128 9.40 9.27 -5.25
N ASP A 129 8.23 9.81 -5.63
CA ASP A 129 8.03 10.40 -6.96
C ASP A 129 7.54 11.85 -6.84
N ALA A 130 8.48 12.78 -6.84
CA ALA A 130 8.20 14.22 -6.79
C ALA A 130 7.35 14.69 -7.99
N SER A 131 7.54 14.08 -9.16
CA SER A 131 6.81 14.45 -10.37
C SER A 131 5.35 13.99 -10.29
N ALA A 132 5.09 12.82 -9.70
CA ALA A 132 3.73 12.37 -9.40
C ALA A 132 3.04 13.31 -8.41
N ILE A 133 3.73 13.73 -7.35
CA ILE A 133 3.19 14.70 -6.39
C ILE A 133 2.84 16.02 -7.07
N GLN A 134 3.74 16.53 -7.92
CA GLN A 134 3.51 17.75 -8.70
C GLN A 134 2.22 17.65 -9.52
N ARG A 135 2.06 16.58 -10.31
CA ARG A 135 0.87 16.38 -11.16
C ARG A 135 -0.40 16.23 -10.33
N ALA A 136 -0.33 15.40 -9.29
CA ALA A 136 -1.47 15.07 -8.46
C ALA A 136 -2.03 16.27 -7.70
N LEU A 137 -1.16 17.16 -7.23
CA LEU A 137 -1.54 18.33 -6.44
C LEU A 137 -1.60 19.63 -7.27
N GLY A 138 -1.41 19.55 -8.60
CA GLY A 138 -1.45 20.71 -9.49
C GLY A 138 -0.37 21.76 -9.19
N LEU A 139 0.81 21.33 -8.71
CA LEU A 139 1.89 22.24 -8.36
C LEU A 139 2.58 22.78 -9.63
N THR A 140 2.88 24.07 -9.63
CA THR A 140 3.56 24.73 -10.76
C THR A 140 5.02 24.30 -10.93
N VAL A 141 5.66 23.89 -9.82
CA VAL A 141 7.05 23.46 -9.78
C VAL A 141 7.13 22.10 -9.11
N THR A 142 8.02 21.23 -9.60
CA THR A 142 8.31 19.94 -8.95
C THR A 142 8.79 20.19 -7.52
N PRO A 143 8.09 19.67 -6.49
CA PRO A 143 8.46 19.95 -5.11
C PRO A 143 9.76 19.26 -4.72
N ALA A 144 10.52 19.89 -3.82
CA ALA A 144 11.66 19.24 -3.19
C ALA A 144 11.17 18.16 -2.23
N VAL A 145 11.56 16.90 -2.49
CA VAL A 145 11.26 15.76 -1.62
C VAL A 145 12.55 15.20 -1.00
N PRO A 146 12.50 14.60 0.20
CA PRO A 146 13.68 14.00 0.82
C PRO A 146 14.26 12.91 -0.07
N ASN A 147 15.59 12.87 -0.28
CA ASN A 147 16.24 11.89 -1.16
C ASN A 147 15.98 10.43 -0.75
N ASP A 148 15.95 10.16 0.56
CA ASP A 148 15.64 8.85 1.15
C ASP A 148 14.37 8.97 2.03
N PRO A 149 13.17 8.71 1.47
CA PRO A 149 11.91 8.79 2.21
C PRO A 149 11.84 7.84 3.41
N GLU A 150 12.52 6.69 3.36
CA GLU A 150 12.45 5.64 4.37
C GLU A 150 13.31 5.93 5.61
N THR A 151 14.15 6.97 5.57
CA THR A 151 14.93 7.45 6.72
C THR A 151 14.16 8.43 7.61
N LEU A 152 13.03 8.96 7.14
CA LEU A 152 12.20 9.84 7.95
C LEU A 152 11.70 9.09 9.21
N PRO A 153 11.63 9.77 10.36
CA PRO A 153 11.13 9.17 11.58
C PRO A 153 9.66 8.75 11.45
N ALA A 154 9.30 7.69 12.15
CA ALA A 154 7.91 7.25 12.22
C ALA A 154 7.00 8.31 12.85
N PRO A 155 5.72 8.42 12.42
CA PRO A 155 4.78 9.41 12.97
C PRO A 155 4.62 9.36 14.50
N CYS A 156 4.72 8.18 15.10
CA CYS A 156 4.63 8.00 16.55
C CYS A 156 5.86 8.57 17.31
N LYS A 157 7.02 8.68 16.64
CA LYS A 157 8.27 9.18 17.23
C LYS A 157 8.47 10.68 17.02
N ASN A 158 8.08 11.18 15.85
CA ASN A 158 8.19 12.59 15.52
C ASN A 158 6.95 13.02 14.72
N ARG A 159 6.08 13.83 15.33
CA ARG A 159 4.82 14.26 14.70
C ARG A 159 5.00 15.35 13.65
N THR A 160 6.13 16.05 13.64
CA THR A 160 6.36 17.23 12.79
C THR A 160 7.29 16.96 11.62
N GLU A 161 8.14 15.94 11.68
CA GLU A 161 9.14 15.62 10.64
C GLU A 161 9.04 14.17 10.14
N ASN A 162 7.84 13.63 9.96
CA ASN A 162 7.60 12.30 9.42
C ASN A 162 7.09 12.36 7.96
N PRO A 163 6.93 11.22 7.26
CA PRO A 163 6.42 11.24 5.88
C PRO A 163 5.06 11.94 5.71
N LYS A 164 4.13 11.77 6.65
CA LYS A 164 2.80 12.42 6.61
C LYS A 164 2.92 13.94 6.69
N SER A 165 3.74 14.44 7.61
CA SER A 165 3.95 15.89 7.75
C SER A 165 4.74 16.48 6.60
N LYS A 166 5.71 15.76 6.03
CA LYS A 166 6.44 16.19 4.83
C LYS A 166 5.52 16.28 3.61
N LEU A 167 4.67 15.29 3.41
CA LEU A 167 3.71 15.31 2.31
C LEU A 167 2.66 16.43 2.48
N ALA A 168 2.19 16.67 3.71
CA ALA A 168 1.33 17.82 4.03
C ALA A 168 1.98 19.16 3.69
N GLN A 169 3.24 19.35 4.10
CA GLN A 169 4.01 20.57 3.83
C GLN A 169 4.16 20.83 2.32
N ILE A 170 4.40 19.80 1.53
CA ILE A 170 4.49 19.90 0.07
C ILE A 170 3.16 20.34 -0.55
N GLY A 171 2.03 19.84 -0.04
CA GLY A 171 0.69 20.28 -0.45
C GLY A 171 0.27 21.66 0.06
N GLY A 172 1.17 22.41 0.72
CA GLY A 172 0.86 23.73 1.28
C GLY A 172 0.06 23.70 2.57
N SER A 173 -0.21 22.52 3.14
CA SER A 173 -0.91 22.35 4.41
C SER A 173 0.08 22.22 5.56
N THR A 174 0.08 23.19 6.47
CA THR A 174 0.95 23.14 7.67
C THR A 174 0.33 22.37 8.84
N LYS A 175 -0.97 22.07 8.78
CA LYS A 175 -1.74 21.55 9.93
C LYS A 175 -2.50 20.26 9.69
N GLN A 176 -2.73 19.86 8.43
CA GLN A 176 -3.53 18.67 8.12
C GLN A 176 -2.70 17.70 7.28
N ALA A 177 -2.67 16.44 7.70
CA ALA A 177 -2.15 15.36 6.88
C ALA A 177 -2.91 15.32 5.54
N PRO A 178 -2.28 14.89 4.44
CA PRO A 178 -2.97 14.73 3.18
C PRO A 178 -4.18 13.83 3.36
N SER A 179 -5.27 14.19 2.70
CA SER A 179 -6.47 13.37 2.65
C SER A 179 -6.18 12.03 1.95
N ALA A 180 -6.99 11.02 2.24
CA ALA A 180 -6.91 9.75 1.54
C ALA A 180 -7.05 9.90 0.00
N GLU A 181 -7.85 10.88 -0.44
CA GLU A 181 -8.08 11.16 -1.85
C GLU A 181 -6.84 11.78 -2.52
N GLU A 182 -6.18 12.74 -1.87
CA GLU A 182 -4.92 13.31 -2.35
C GLU A 182 -3.83 12.23 -2.45
N ASN A 183 -3.72 11.37 -1.43
CA ASN A 183 -2.76 10.25 -1.46
C ASN A 183 -3.06 9.25 -2.59
N ALA A 184 -4.33 8.91 -2.81
CA ALA A 184 -4.73 8.07 -3.93
C ALA A 184 -4.44 8.73 -5.28
N GLN A 185 -4.66 10.05 -5.41
CA GLN A 185 -4.32 10.81 -6.61
C GLN A 185 -2.81 10.80 -6.88
N ILE A 186 -1.97 10.99 -5.86
CA ILE A 186 -0.51 10.86 -6.00
C ILE A 186 -0.15 9.46 -6.51
N ALA A 187 -0.69 8.41 -5.89
CA ALA A 187 -0.45 7.04 -6.32
C ALA A 187 -0.87 6.78 -7.78
N ARG A 188 -1.98 7.38 -8.25
CA ARG A 188 -2.44 7.25 -9.65
C ARG A 188 -1.48 7.89 -10.64
N GLU A 189 -0.85 8.99 -10.22
CA GLU A 189 0.14 9.71 -11.03
C GLU A 189 1.52 9.06 -11.03
N MET A 190 1.81 8.12 -10.12
CA MET A 190 3.09 7.39 -10.10
C MET A 190 3.16 6.40 -11.26
N ASN A 191 3.96 6.76 -12.28
CA ASN A 191 4.10 5.94 -13.49
C ASN A 191 5.50 5.29 -13.62
N ASP A 192 6.44 5.59 -12.71
CA ASP A 192 7.80 5.04 -12.70
C ASP A 192 7.99 4.12 -11.48
N MET A 193 7.45 2.90 -11.54
CA MET A 193 7.63 1.92 -10.47
C MET A 193 9.10 1.58 -10.19
N PRO A 194 10.01 1.48 -11.19
CA PRO A 194 11.44 1.36 -10.95
C PRO A 194 12.04 2.45 -10.05
N LEU A 195 11.67 3.73 -10.25
CA LEU A 195 12.08 4.83 -9.38
C LEU A 195 11.63 4.62 -7.94
N VAL A 196 10.36 4.23 -7.73
CA VAL A 196 9.81 3.99 -6.40
C VAL A 196 10.53 2.83 -5.71
N ARG A 197 10.85 1.76 -6.45
CA ARG A 197 11.66 0.63 -5.95
C ARG A 197 13.05 1.09 -5.54
N ALA A 198 13.70 1.93 -6.35
CA ALA A 198 15.05 2.42 -6.07
C ALA A 198 15.10 3.33 -4.85
N ARG A 199 14.06 4.15 -4.64
CA ARG A 199 14.00 5.14 -3.55
C ARG A 199 13.40 4.60 -2.26
N CYS A 200 12.66 3.49 -2.32
CA CYS A 200 12.12 2.79 -1.17
C CYS A 200 12.55 1.31 -1.15
N PRO A 201 13.87 1.04 -1.07
CA PRO A 201 14.41 -0.32 -1.19
C PRO A 201 14.08 -1.22 0.00
N ARG A 202 13.73 -0.68 1.16
CA ARG A 202 13.49 -1.47 2.39
C ARG A 202 12.04 -1.90 2.55
N SER A 203 11.10 -1.18 1.95
CA SER A 203 9.66 -1.45 2.06
C SER A 203 8.95 -1.65 0.72
N PHE A 204 9.01 -0.68 -0.20
CA PHE A 204 8.28 -0.80 -1.46
C PHE A 204 8.89 -1.85 -2.38
N ALA A 205 10.22 -1.91 -2.51
CA ALA A 205 10.84 -2.90 -3.40
C ALA A 205 10.48 -4.36 -3.02
N PRO A 206 10.56 -4.79 -1.74
CA PRO A 206 10.05 -6.10 -1.33
C PRO A 206 8.56 -6.31 -1.58
N PHE A 207 7.73 -5.27 -1.40
CA PHE A 207 6.30 -5.34 -1.72
C PHE A 207 6.06 -5.52 -3.23
N ALA A 208 6.82 -4.82 -4.08
CA ALA A 208 6.74 -4.96 -5.52
C ALA A 208 7.12 -6.39 -5.96
N ASP A 209 8.18 -6.96 -5.37
CA ASP A 209 8.56 -8.36 -5.60
C ASP A 209 7.43 -9.34 -5.24
N GLU A 210 6.72 -9.09 -4.13
CA GLU A 210 5.57 -9.88 -3.70
C GLU A 210 4.40 -9.79 -4.69
N VAL A 211 4.06 -8.59 -5.16
CA VAL A 211 2.98 -8.37 -6.14
C VAL A 211 3.34 -9.02 -7.48
N GLU A 212 4.55 -8.80 -7.99
CA GLU A 212 5.01 -9.37 -9.26
C GLU A 212 5.04 -10.89 -9.23
N ARG A 213 5.44 -11.49 -8.10
CA ARG A 213 5.50 -12.95 -7.94
C ARG A 213 4.13 -13.58 -7.76
N HIS A 214 3.26 -12.98 -6.96
CA HIS A 214 2.04 -13.65 -6.50
C HIS A 214 0.76 -13.13 -7.13
N ILE A 215 0.69 -11.87 -7.57
CA ILE A 215 -0.56 -11.24 -8.02
C ILE A 215 -0.55 -10.97 -9.52
N ARG A 216 0.56 -10.49 -10.07
CA ARG A 216 0.69 -10.21 -11.50
C ARG A 216 0.36 -11.42 -12.39
N PRO A 217 0.73 -12.68 -12.06
CA PRO A 217 0.41 -13.84 -12.91
C PRO A 217 -1.09 -14.18 -13.03
N LEU A 218 -1.96 -13.47 -12.31
CA LEU A 218 -3.42 -13.65 -12.37
C LEU A 218 -4.07 -12.86 -13.52
N PHE A 219 -3.27 -12.11 -14.30
CA PHE A 219 -3.67 -11.19 -15.37
C PHE A 219 -2.72 -11.31 -16.57
#